data_AF-A0ABC8T6P3-F1
#
_entry.id   AF-A0ABC8T6P3-F1
#
_cell.length_a   1.000
_cell.length_b   1.000
_cell.length_c   1.000
_cell.angle_alpha   90.00
_cell.angle_beta   90.00
_cell.angle_gamma   90.00
#
_symmetry.space_group_name_H-M   'P 1'
#
loop_
_entity.id
_entity.type
_entity.pdbx_description
1 polymer ?
#
loop_
_entity_poly.entity_id
_entity_poly.type
_entity_poly.pdbx_seq_one_letter_code
_entity_poly.pdbx_strand_id
1 'polypeptide(L)'
;MATSKNLMDISHPAKRLKRVSSTPTSSLIRKVITTTTNIISSSFDNDHDTTAKKDSSSSSCLTPEQKCRVEFNKSLAKSRRNLKICSEKFSTSTAGERVRYVRLIDLLVEETWLEALPGELEKPYAKKLCYFVRSEICNGGVPIYPPQHLIFNALNTTPFDRVKAVIIGQVLLPI
;
A
#
# COMPACT_ATOMS: atom_id res chain seq x y z
N MET A 1 -13.90 11.44 -39.58
CA MET A 1 -13.50 10.12 -39.04
C MET A 1 -12.30 10.33 -38.15
N ALA A 2 -12.49 10.28 -36.82
CA ALA A 2 -11.44 10.53 -35.85
C ALA A 2 -11.00 9.19 -35.24
N THR A 3 -9.73 8.85 -35.43
CA THR A 3 -9.08 7.61 -34.98
C THR A 3 -8.79 7.70 -33.48
N SER A 4 -9.37 6.80 -32.69
CA SER A 4 -9.13 6.68 -31.25
C SER A 4 -7.70 6.20 -30.98
N LYS A 5 -6.93 6.96 -30.19
CA LYS A 5 -5.62 6.54 -29.68
C LYS A 5 -5.82 5.50 -28.58
N ASN A 6 -5.12 4.37 -28.69
CA ASN A 6 -5.18 3.25 -27.76
C ASN A 6 -4.31 3.53 -26.52
N LEU A 7 -4.76 3.11 -25.34
CA LEU A 7 -4.14 3.35 -24.03
C LEU A 7 -2.70 2.77 -23.90
N MET A 8 -2.29 1.93 -24.85
CA MET A 8 -0.96 1.34 -24.92
C MET A 8 0.14 2.33 -25.37
N ASP A 9 -0.21 3.49 -25.94
CA ASP A 9 0.79 4.46 -26.45
C ASP A 9 1.44 5.34 -25.36
N ILE A 10 0.95 5.30 -24.13
CA ILE A 10 1.40 6.20 -23.03
C ILE A 10 2.61 5.62 -22.27
N SER A 11 3.00 4.38 -22.54
CA SER A 11 4.09 3.69 -21.83
C SER A 11 5.28 3.41 -22.75
N HIS A 12 6.07 4.45 -23.04
CA HIS A 12 7.42 4.25 -23.56
C HIS A 12 8.43 4.39 -22.42
N PRO A 13 9.11 3.29 -21.99
CA PRO A 13 10.18 3.40 -21.02
C PRO A 13 11.38 4.14 -21.64
N ALA A 14 11.81 5.23 -21.00
CA ALA A 14 12.97 6.00 -21.44
C ALA A 14 14.23 5.12 -21.48
N LYS A 15 14.82 4.97 -22.67
CA LYS A 15 16.11 4.29 -22.87
C LYS A 15 17.23 5.16 -22.27
N ARG A 16 18.10 4.52 -21.49
CA ARG A 16 19.23 5.11 -20.74
C ARG A 16 20.49 5.22 -21.62
N LEU A 17 21.33 6.23 -21.31
CA LEU A 17 22.73 6.53 -21.75
C LEU A 17 22.85 7.48 -22.97
N LYS A 18 23.75 8.49 -23.02
CA LYS A 18 25.09 8.67 -22.39
C LYS A 18 25.32 10.09 -21.85
N ARG A 19 26.28 10.18 -20.92
CA ARG A 19 26.86 11.40 -20.30
C ARG A 19 27.63 12.21 -21.35
N VAL A 20 27.30 13.49 -21.53
CA VAL A 20 28.11 14.47 -22.27
C VAL A 20 28.38 15.66 -21.36
N SER A 21 29.65 16.03 -21.29
CA SER A 21 30.21 17.13 -20.50
C SER A 21 29.85 18.50 -21.07
N SER A 22 29.36 19.41 -20.23
CA SER A 22 29.72 20.84 -20.22
C SER A 22 28.94 21.60 -19.14
N THR A 23 29.67 22.41 -18.38
CA THR A 23 29.20 23.56 -17.58
C THR A 23 29.84 24.82 -18.18
N PRO A 24 29.46 26.05 -17.79
CA PRO A 24 28.29 26.54 -17.05
C PRO A 24 27.57 27.67 -17.84
N THR A 25 26.52 28.31 -17.27
CA THR A 25 26.37 29.79 -17.14
C THR A 25 24.93 30.18 -16.69
N SER A 26 24.86 30.95 -15.59
CA SER A 26 23.92 32.06 -15.27
C SER A 26 22.40 31.80 -15.17
N SER A 27 21.82 31.83 -13.95
CA SER A 27 21.07 32.96 -13.31
C SER A 27 19.60 33.03 -13.80
N LEU A 28 18.51 33.23 -13.04
CA LEU A 28 18.13 33.78 -11.73
C LEU A 28 16.93 32.91 -11.25
N ILE A 29 16.64 32.69 -9.96
CA ILE A 29 15.85 33.58 -9.09
C ILE A 29 16.04 33.11 -7.65
N ARG A 30 16.41 34.05 -6.78
CA ARG A 30 16.48 33.94 -5.32
C ARG A 30 15.49 34.96 -4.75
N LYS A 31 14.57 34.53 -3.89
CA LYS A 31 13.96 35.24 -2.73
C LYS A 31 12.85 34.35 -2.12
N VAL A 32 13.02 33.75 -0.91
CA VAL A 32 12.84 34.32 0.47
C VAL A 32 11.34 34.29 0.84
N ILE A 33 10.83 33.59 1.88
CA ILE A 33 10.92 33.71 3.37
C ILE A 33 10.45 32.34 3.96
N THR A 34 11.10 31.58 4.85
CA THR A 34 11.50 31.68 6.28
C THR A 34 10.38 31.82 7.34
N THR A 35 9.99 30.73 8.01
CA THR A 35 9.34 30.74 9.35
C THR A 35 9.72 29.41 10.06
N THR A 36 10.76 29.35 10.89
CA THR A 36 10.81 29.53 12.38
C THR A 36 9.76 28.67 13.11
N THR A 37 10.11 27.66 13.91
CA THR A 37 10.74 27.80 15.25
C THR A 37 11.25 26.44 15.80
N ASN A 38 12.45 26.49 16.39
CA ASN A 38 13.08 25.49 17.27
C ASN A 38 12.68 25.75 18.73
N ILE A 39 12.41 24.72 19.52
CA ILE A 39 12.66 24.59 20.99
C ILE A 39 12.75 23.06 21.23
N ILE A 40 13.80 22.41 21.73
CA ILE A 40 14.57 22.58 22.96
C ILE A 40 16.01 22.05 22.74
N SER A 41 17.01 22.86 23.09
CA SER A 41 18.37 22.42 23.41
C SER A 41 18.61 22.61 24.92
N SER A 42 19.22 21.60 25.54
CA SER A 42 19.99 21.69 26.77
C SER A 42 20.98 20.50 26.73
N SER A 43 22.27 20.57 27.02
CA SER A 43 23.22 21.62 27.38
C SER A 43 24.57 20.88 27.51
N PHE A 44 25.66 21.44 26.96
CA PHE A 44 27.08 21.39 27.41
C PHE A 44 27.73 20.00 27.70
N ASP A 45 28.97 19.65 27.31
CA ASP A 45 30.17 20.47 27.16
C ASP A 45 31.33 19.70 26.45
N ASN A 46 32.32 20.49 26.02
CA ASN A 46 33.75 20.21 25.76
C ASN A 46 34.27 19.88 24.34
N ASP A 47 35.04 20.87 23.85
CA ASP A 47 36.05 20.86 22.80
C ASP A 47 37.23 19.89 23.08
N HIS A 48 37.74 19.24 22.04
CA HIS A 48 39.19 19.13 21.81
C HIS A 48 39.50 18.87 20.32
N ASP A 49 40.40 19.69 19.80
CA ASP A 49 41.07 19.62 18.49
C ASP A 49 41.91 18.33 18.32
N THR A 50 41.98 17.75 17.11
CA THR A 50 43.17 17.18 16.44
C THR A 50 42.76 16.32 15.23
N THR A 51 43.61 16.43 14.22
CA THR A 51 43.67 15.88 12.86
C THR A 51 43.60 14.35 12.68
N ALA A 52 43.33 13.97 11.41
CA ALA A 52 43.70 12.74 10.70
C ALA A 52 42.78 11.49 10.74
N LYS A 53 42.21 11.21 9.55
CA LYS A 53 41.97 9.90 8.89
C LYS A 53 41.65 8.68 9.77
N LYS A 54 40.43 8.14 9.61
CA LYS A 54 40.20 6.70 9.66
C LYS A 54 39.02 6.30 8.74
N ASP A 55 39.38 5.73 7.58
CA ASP A 55 38.50 4.91 6.77
C ASP A 55 38.04 3.70 7.62
N SER A 56 36.73 3.54 7.86
CA SER A 56 36.05 2.25 8.15
C SER A 56 34.62 2.46 8.67
N SER A 57 33.68 2.63 7.74
CA SER A 57 32.35 2.02 7.76
C SER A 57 31.50 2.71 6.69
N SER A 58 31.58 2.27 5.43
CA SER A 58 30.57 2.63 4.43
C SER A 58 29.29 1.86 4.71
N SER A 59 28.69 2.18 5.87
CA SER A 59 27.33 1.83 6.24
C SER A 59 26.40 2.34 5.13
N SER A 60 25.60 1.44 4.58
CA SER A 60 24.76 1.59 3.39
C SER A 60 23.72 2.71 3.51
N CYS A 61 24.15 3.96 3.34
CA CYS A 61 23.25 5.10 3.47
C CYS A 61 22.48 5.35 2.17
N LEU A 62 21.34 4.67 2.03
CA LEU A 62 20.34 5.04 1.03
C LEU A 62 19.87 6.48 1.29
N THR A 63 19.68 7.26 0.23
CA THR A 63 19.06 8.58 0.34
C THR A 63 17.63 8.47 0.90
N PRO A 64 17.09 9.52 1.54
CA PRO A 64 15.70 9.51 2.02
C PRO A 64 14.69 9.14 0.93
N GLU A 65 14.89 9.64 -0.29
CA GLU A 65 14.05 9.29 -1.45
C GLU A 65 14.16 7.79 -1.80
N GLN A 66 15.38 7.25 -1.81
CA GLN A 66 15.59 5.82 -2.05
C GLN A 66 14.90 4.96 -0.99
N LYS A 67 14.98 5.33 0.29
CA LYS A 67 14.27 4.63 1.38
C LYS A 67 12.76 4.66 1.16
N CYS A 68 12.19 5.83 0.86
CA CYS A 68 10.77 5.99 0.56
C CYS A 68 10.33 5.10 -0.62
N ARG A 69 11.13 5.05 -1.70
CA ARG A 69 10.85 4.20 -2.87
C ARG A 69 10.90 2.72 -2.54
N VAL A 70 11.89 2.29 -1.76
CA VAL A 70 12.01 0.90 -1.31
C VAL A 70 10.81 0.50 -0.47
N GLU A 71 10.42 1.35 0.48
CA GLU A 71 9.25 1.11 1.32
C GLU A 71 7.93 1.07 0.54
N PHE A 72 7.76 1.95 -0.43
CA PHE A 72 6.58 1.93 -1.31
C PHE A 72 6.51 0.63 -2.11
N ASN A 73 7.63 0.23 -2.73
CA ASN A 73 7.71 -1.02 -3.49
C ASN A 73 7.47 -2.25 -2.61
N LYS A 74 7.97 -2.25 -1.37
CA LYS A 74 7.69 -3.30 -0.38
C LYS A 74 6.19 -3.40 -0.11
N SER A 75 5.52 -2.26 0.11
CA SER A 75 4.06 -2.21 0.31
C SER A 75 3.30 -2.74 -0.89
N LEU A 76 3.70 -2.34 -2.09
CA LEU A 76 3.07 -2.79 -3.34
C LEU A 76 3.25 -4.31 -3.54
N ALA A 77 4.43 -4.84 -3.22
CA ALA A 77 4.68 -6.28 -3.27
C ALA A 77 3.82 -7.05 -2.26
N LYS A 78 3.70 -6.57 -1.02
CA LYS A 78 2.81 -7.16 0.01
C LYS A 78 1.36 -7.17 -0.45
N SER A 79 0.86 -6.02 -0.93
CA SER A 79 -0.48 -5.85 -1.49
C SER A 79 -0.79 -6.86 -2.62
N ARG A 80 0.11 -7.00 -3.60
CA ARG A 80 -0.04 -7.98 -4.68
C ARG A 80 -0.05 -9.43 -4.19
N ARG A 81 0.82 -9.76 -3.23
CA ARG A 81 0.84 -11.08 -2.59
C ARG A 81 -0.48 -11.36 -1.89
N ASN A 82 -1.01 -10.42 -1.13
CA ASN A 82 -2.28 -10.56 -0.41
C ASN A 82 -3.46 -10.82 -1.35
N LEU A 83 -3.52 -10.07 -2.47
CA LEU A 83 -4.53 -10.28 -3.50
C LEU A 83 -4.43 -11.68 -4.13
N LYS A 84 -3.21 -12.14 -4.40
CA LYS A 84 -2.96 -13.50 -4.92
C LYS A 84 -3.43 -14.57 -3.94
N ILE A 85 -3.09 -14.44 -2.66
CA ILE A 85 -3.54 -15.36 -1.61
C ILE A 85 -5.07 -15.43 -1.56
N CYS A 86 -5.77 -14.29 -1.60
CA CYS A 86 -7.23 -14.28 -1.56
C CYS A 86 -7.85 -14.97 -2.79
N SER A 87 -7.27 -14.74 -3.98
CA SER A 87 -7.70 -15.41 -5.21
C SER A 87 -7.45 -16.92 -5.18
N GLU A 88 -6.32 -17.36 -4.63
CA GLU A 88 -5.98 -18.78 -4.45
C GLU A 88 -6.90 -19.45 -3.42
N LYS A 89 -7.20 -18.79 -2.29
CA LYS A 89 -8.15 -19.28 -1.29
C LYS A 89 -9.54 -19.49 -1.89
N PHE A 90 -9.97 -18.60 -2.78
CA PHE A 90 -11.24 -18.72 -3.52
C PHE A 90 -11.20 -19.83 -4.60
N SER A 91 -10.04 -20.02 -5.25
CA SER A 91 -9.86 -21.04 -6.27
C SER A 91 -9.78 -22.46 -5.69
N THR A 92 -9.26 -22.62 -4.47
CA THR A 92 -9.04 -23.91 -3.81
C THR A 92 -10.27 -24.48 -3.10
N SER A 93 -11.31 -23.68 -2.84
CA SER A 93 -12.53 -24.10 -2.13
C SER A 93 -13.48 -24.98 -2.96
N THR A 94 -13.08 -25.47 -4.14
CA THR A 94 -13.92 -26.25 -5.07
C THR A 94 -14.01 -27.74 -4.82
N ALA A 95 -13.26 -28.29 -3.87
CA ALA A 95 -13.29 -29.72 -3.61
C ALA A 95 -14.53 -30.13 -2.78
N GLY A 96 -15.73 -30.11 -3.37
CA GLY A 96 -16.85 -30.94 -2.90
C GLY A 96 -18.26 -30.33 -2.82
N GLU A 97 -18.46 -29.01 -2.94
CA GLU A 97 -19.77 -28.38 -2.69
C GLU A 97 -20.29 -27.60 -3.91
N ARG A 98 -21.62 -27.64 -4.16
CA ARG A 98 -22.28 -27.02 -5.34
C ARG A 98 -22.11 -25.50 -5.43
N VAL A 99 -21.76 -24.83 -4.32
CA VAL A 99 -21.47 -23.39 -4.28
C VAL A 99 -20.18 -23.14 -3.52
N ARG A 100 -19.23 -22.41 -4.13
CA ARG A 100 -17.96 -22.06 -3.48
C ARG A 100 -18.13 -20.87 -2.54
N TYR A 101 -17.82 -21.07 -1.26
CA TYR A 101 -17.77 -20.00 -0.27
C TYR A 101 -16.47 -20.06 0.55
N VAL A 102 -15.83 -18.90 0.73
CA VAL A 102 -14.68 -18.72 1.62
C VAL A 102 -15.15 -17.94 2.85
N ARG A 103 -14.76 -18.38 4.05
CA ARG A 103 -15.12 -17.65 5.27
C ARG A 103 -14.49 -16.26 5.24
N LEU A 104 -15.25 -15.23 5.63
CA LEU A 104 -14.77 -13.85 5.63
C LEU A 104 -13.46 -13.67 6.40
N ILE A 105 -13.32 -14.26 7.58
CA ILE A 105 -12.08 -14.22 8.36
C ILE A 105 -10.84 -14.71 7.58
N ASP A 106 -11.01 -15.69 6.68
CA ASP A 106 -9.91 -16.22 5.88
C ASP A 106 -9.52 -15.29 4.71
N LEU A 107 -10.37 -14.32 4.37
CA LEU A 107 -10.15 -13.34 3.31
C LEU A 107 -9.40 -12.10 3.79
N LEU A 108 -9.33 -11.83 5.10
CA LEU A 108 -8.48 -10.79 5.66
C LEU A 108 -7.10 -11.38 5.94
N VAL A 109 -6.12 -11.06 5.10
CA VAL A 109 -4.78 -11.69 5.14
C VAL A 109 -3.67 -10.72 5.50
N GLU A 110 -3.98 -9.42 5.58
CA GLU A 110 -3.04 -8.41 6.03
C GLU A 110 -2.93 -8.44 7.55
N GLU A 111 -1.74 -8.77 8.03
CA GLU A 111 -1.45 -9.06 9.44
C GLU A 111 -1.70 -7.86 10.36
N THR A 112 -1.33 -6.65 9.95
CA THR A 112 -1.46 -5.45 10.81
C THR A 112 -2.94 -5.10 11.06
N TRP A 113 -3.83 -5.41 10.11
CA TRP A 113 -5.26 -5.32 10.32
C TRP A 113 -5.82 -6.38 11.27
N LEU A 114 -5.29 -7.61 11.23
CA LEU A 114 -5.67 -8.66 12.17
C LEU A 114 -5.24 -8.32 13.60
N GLU A 115 -4.05 -7.74 13.76
CA GLU A 115 -3.54 -7.23 15.03
C GLU A 115 -4.35 -6.04 15.55
N ALA A 116 -4.79 -5.14 14.66
CA ALA A 116 -5.60 -3.98 15.02
C ALA A 116 -7.06 -4.31 15.34
N LEU A 117 -7.58 -5.46 14.87
CA LEU A 117 -8.97 -5.90 15.04
C LEU A 117 -9.06 -7.26 15.76
N PRO A 118 -8.46 -7.41 16.96
CA PRO A 118 -8.41 -8.70 17.63
C PRO A 118 -9.81 -9.14 18.07
N GLY A 119 -10.27 -10.29 17.59
CA GLY A 119 -11.56 -10.84 17.99
C GLY A 119 -12.79 -10.15 17.37
N GLU A 120 -12.61 -9.13 16.53
CA GLU A 120 -13.71 -8.32 16.01
C GLU A 120 -14.65 -9.13 15.10
N LEU A 121 -14.07 -9.98 14.25
CA LEU A 121 -14.80 -10.84 13.32
C LEU A 121 -15.42 -12.06 14.01
N GLU A 122 -15.01 -12.34 15.24
CA GLU A 122 -15.53 -13.42 16.08
C GLU A 122 -16.71 -12.98 16.96
N LYS A 123 -16.97 -11.67 17.06
CA LYS A 123 -18.09 -11.12 17.83
C LYS A 123 -19.44 -11.63 17.30
N PRO A 124 -20.48 -11.73 18.16
CA PRO A 124 -21.76 -12.31 17.76
C PRO A 124 -22.42 -11.66 16.54
N TYR A 125 -22.35 -10.33 16.40
CA TYR A 125 -22.91 -9.64 15.24
C TYR A 125 -22.14 -9.95 13.95
N ALA A 126 -20.81 -10.06 14.02
CA ALA A 126 -19.96 -10.38 12.87
C ALA A 126 -20.20 -11.81 12.39
N LYS A 127 -20.37 -12.76 13.32
CA LYS A 127 -20.77 -14.14 13.00
C LYS A 127 -22.14 -14.20 12.32
N LYS A 128 -23.13 -13.46 12.83
CA LYS A 128 -24.45 -13.34 12.20
C LYS A 128 -24.35 -12.77 10.78
N LEU A 129 -23.55 -11.73 10.58
CA LEU A 129 -23.27 -11.15 9.26
C LEU A 129 -22.60 -12.16 8.31
N CYS A 130 -21.58 -12.88 8.77
CA CYS A 130 -20.91 -13.90 7.97
C CYS A 130 -21.87 -15.02 7.53
N TYR A 131 -22.77 -15.44 8.42
CA TYR A 131 -23.79 -16.43 8.10
C TYR A 131 -24.78 -15.91 7.06
N PHE A 132 -25.27 -14.66 7.23
CA PHE A 132 -26.14 -14.02 6.26
C PHE A 132 -25.50 -13.93 4.87
N VAL A 133 -24.27 -13.40 4.79
CA VAL A 133 -23.54 -13.29 3.51
C VAL A 133 -23.30 -14.67 2.87
N ARG A 134 -22.94 -15.68 3.66
CA ARG A 134 -22.82 -17.07 3.18
C ARG A 134 -24.14 -17.56 2.59
N SER A 135 -25.25 -17.37 3.30
CA SER A 135 -26.57 -17.79 2.86
C SER A 135 -26.92 -17.14 1.52
N GLU A 136 -26.77 -15.83 1.39
CA GLU A 136 -27.07 -15.11 0.16
C GLU A 136 -26.22 -15.61 -1.03
N ILE A 137 -24.92 -15.85 -0.81
CA ILE A 137 -24.02 -16.42 -1.82
C ILE A 137 -24.45 -17.84 -2.22
N CYS A 138 -24.77 -18.68 -1.24
CA CYS A 138 -25.15 -20.08 -1.47
C CYS A 138 -26.54 -20.24 -2.10
N ASN A 139 -27.47 -19.33 -1.83
CA ASN A 139 -28.83 -19.38 -2.36
C ASN A 139 -28.87 -19.03 -3.87
N GLY A 140 -27.89 -18.28 -4.37
CA GLY A 140 -27.69 -18.06 -5.81
C GLY A 140 -28.78 -17.25 -6.51
N GLY A 141 -29.68 -16.61 -5.76
CA GLY A 141 -30.83 -15.88 -6.32
C GLY A 141 -30.43 -14.56 -7.01
N VAL A 142 -29.33 -13.92 -6.57
CA VAL A 142 -28.84 -12.64 -7.10
C VAL A 142 -27.31 -12.66 -7.11
N PRO A 143 -26.65 -12.11 -8.14
CA PRO A 143 -25.19 -11.97 -8.13
C PRO A 143 -24.74 -11.01 -7.03
N ILE A 144 -23.80 -11.46 -6.19
CA ILE A 144 -23.27 -10.68 -5.07
C ILE A 144 -21.93 -10.06 -5.49
N TYR A 145 -21.85 -8.75 -5.28
CA TYR A 145 -20.65 -7.96 -5.54
C TYR A 145 -20.15 -7.31 -4.25
N PRO A 146 -18.82 -7.13 -4.12
CA PRO A 146 -17.77 -7.60 -5.03
C PRO A 146 -17.56 -9.14 -4.94
N PRO A 147 -16.82 -9.75 -5.88
CA PRO A 147 -16.37 -11.13 -5.73
C PRO A 147 -15.70 -11.39 -4.37
N GLN A 148 -15.86 -12.60 -3.83
CA GLN A 148 -15.44 -12.91 -2.46
C GLN A 148 -13.98 -12.54 -2.16
N HIS A 149 -13.05 -12.85 -3.06
CA HIS A 149 -11.62 -12.53 -2.90
C HIS A 149 -11.30 -11.02 -2.87
N LEU A 150 -12.27 -10.15 -3.16
CA LEU A 150 -12.15 -8.69 -3.14
C LEU A 150 -12.89 -8.01 -1.98
N ILE A 151 -13.60 -8.76 -1.12
CA ILE A 151 -14.37 -8.20 0.02
C ILE A 151 -13.50 -7.30 0.91
N PHE A 152 -12.28 -7.74 1.23
CA PHE A 152 -11.34 -6.99 2.05
C PHE A 152 -10.19 -6.37 1.25
N ASN A 153 -10.41 -6.04 -0.03
CA ASN A 153 -9.33 -5.55 -0.90
C ASN A 153 -8.65 -4.27 -0.35
N ALA A 154 -9.41 -3.31 0.18
CA ALA A 154 -8.83 -2.09 0.75
C ALA A 154 -7.89 -2.38 1.94
N LEU A 155 -8.31 -3.25 2.86
CA LEU A 155 -7.53 -3.68 4.02
C LEU A 155 -6.31 -4.50 3.57
N ASN A 156 -6.50 -5.43 2.62
CA ASN A 156 -5.44 -6.30 2.13
C ASN A 156 -4.35 -5.58 1.32
N THR A 157 -4.67 -4.41 0.76
CA THR A 157 -3.74 -3.62 -0.06
C THR A 157 -3.03 -2.52 0.72
N THR A 158 -3.56 -2.13 1.87
CA THR A 158 -3.07 -1.00 2.67
C THR A 158 -2.86 -1.45 4.12
N PRO A 159 -1.61 -1.69 4.55
CA PRO A 159 -1.30 -1.96 5.96
C PRO A 159 -1.85 -0.88 6.88
N PHE A 160 -2.26 -1.27 8.08
CA PHE A 160 -2.93 -0.41 9.06
C PHE A 160 -2.09 0.84 9.40
N ASP A 161 -0.80 0.65 9.64
CA ASP A 161 0.18 1.71 9.96
C ASP A 161 0.42 2.70 8.80
N ARG A 162 0.04 2.32 7.58
CA ARG A 162 0.22 3.13 6.36
C ARG A 162 -1.04 3.87 5.93
N VAL A 163 -2.16 3.67 6.62
CA VAL A 163 -3.40 4.41 6.36
C VAL A 163 -3.19 5.88 6.76
N LYS A 164 -3.44 6.79 5.82
CA LYS A 164 -3.35 8.25 6.06
C LYS A 164 -4.69 8.96 6.04
N ALA A 165 -5.65 8.38 5.33
CA ALA A 165 -7.00 8.90 5.18
C ALA A 165 -7.95 7.71 4.99
N VAL A 166 -9.17 7.87 5.50
CA VAL A 166 -10.26 6.89 5.32
C VAL A 166 -11.35 7.58 4.51
N ILE A 167 -11.71 6.97 3.38
CA ILE A 167 -12.79 7.44 2.51
C ILE A 167 -13.91 6.41 2.59
N ILE A 168 -15.08 6.83 3.07
CA ILE A 168 -16.25 5.96 3.23
C ILE A 168 -17.22 6.27 2.09
N GLY A 169 -17.47 5.26 1.25
CA GLY A 169 -18.47 5.33 0.19
C GLY A 169 -19.80 4.75 0.65
N GLN A 170 -20.88 5.18 -0.01
CA GLN A 170 -22.17 4.51 0.06
C GLN A 170 -22.33 3.56 -1.13
N VAL A 171 -23.02 2.44 -0.91
CA VAL A 171 -23.47 1.57 -1.99
C VAL A 171 -24.69 2.24 -2.65
N LEU A 172 -24.52 2.70 -3.89
CA LEU A 172 -25.61 3.16 -4.74
C LEU A 172 -25.89 2.04 -5.74
N LEU A 173 -26.80 1.12 -5.39
CA LEU A 173 -27.37 0.17 -6.37
C LEU A 173 -28.69 0.74 -6.90
N PRO A 174 -29.00 0.56 -8.20
CA PRO A 174 -30.18 1.14 -8.83
C PRO A 174 -31.46 0.57 -8.20
N ILE A 175 -32.39 1.48 -7.95
CA ILE A 175 -33.77 1.22 -7.48
C ILE A 175 -34.58 0.57 -8.60
#